data_AF-A0A8A7KKJ2-F1
#
_entry.id   AF-A0A8A7KKJ2-F1
#
_cell.length_a   1.000
_cell.length_b   1.000
_cell.length_c   1.000
_cell.angle_alpha   90.00
_cell.angle_beta   90.00
_cell.angle_gamma   90.00
#
_symmetry.space_group_name_H-M   'P 1'
#
loop_
_entity.id
_entity.type
_entity.pdbx_description
1 polymer ?
#
loop_
_entity_poly.entity_id
_entity_poly.type
_entity_poly.pdbx_seq_one_letter_code
_entity_poly.pdbx_strand_id
1 'polypeptide(L)'
;MLSRFLSLQFKPVEITFIMMWTGAIFFTLLMILKYNYSLYQIIRPVREWPLFVVVFYLGAFSSVLAYFMMNYTLSRLEAARSAVFANLTTVISILAGVVFRGESFYWYQAFGACLIITGIFGTNYFGKMKKGAEELPI
;
A
#
# COMPACT_ATOMS: atom_id res chain seq x y z
N MET A 1 -15.26 8.82 12.32
CA MET A 1 -15.14 10.27 12.64
C MET A 1 -13.79 10.63 13.26
N LEU A 2 -13.19 9.77 14.10
CA LEU A 2 -11.83 9.96 14.62
C LEU A 2 -10.73 10.00 13.53
N SER A 3 -10.90 9.22 12.45
CA SER A 3 -9.96 9.20 11.31
C SER A 3 -9.86 10.53 10.57
N ARG A 4 -10.93 11.33 10.51
CA ARG A 4 -10.97 12.62 9.81
C ARG A 4 -10.24 13.72 10.58
N PHE A 5 -10.17 13.61 11.90
CA PHE A 5 -9.46 14.55 12.77
C PHE A 5 -7.95 14.29 12.82
N LEU A 6 -7.50 13.03 12.71
CA LEU A 6 -6.07 12.66 12.66
C LEU A 6 -5.41 13.06 11.33
N SER A 7 -6.14 12.98 10.21
CA SER A 7 -5.64 13.37 8.88
C SER A 7 -5.41 14.88 8.69
N LEU A 8 -5.82 15.72 9.65
CA LEU A 8 -5.65 17.18 9.59
C LEU A 8 -4.44 17.69 10.37
N GLN A 9 -3.84 16.87 11.25
CA GLN A 9 -2.76 17.33 12.15
C GLN A 9 -1.40 16.68 11.91
N PHE A 10 -1.32 15.59 11.14
CA PHE A 10 -0.04 14.97 10.80
C PHE A 10 0.27 15.13 9.32
N LYS A 11 1.48 15.60 9.02
CA LYS A 11 1.98 15.64 7.64
C LYS A 11 2.05 14.18 7.14
N PRO A 12 1.67 13.89 5.88
CA PRO A 12 1.78 12.54 5.32
C PRO A 12 3.16 11.90 5.54
N VAL A 13 4.21 12.72 5.56
CA VAL A 13 5.59 12.32 5.85
C VAL A 13 5.76 11.77 7.27
N GLU A 14 5.11 12.34 8.27
CA GLU A 14 5.21 11.89 9.68
C GLU A 14 4.57 10.51 9.86
N ILE A 15 3.45 10.26 9.20
CA ILE A 15 2.79 8.94 9.21
C ILE A 15 3.71 7.89 8.58
N THR A 16 4.34 8.20 7.45
CA THR A 16 5.27 7.29 6.79
C THR A 16 6.53 7.05 7.61
N PHE A 17 7.01 8.08 8.32
CA PHE A 17 8.14 7.97 9.23
C PHE A 17 7.83 7.01 10.38
N ILE A 18 6.67 7.17 11.03
CA ILE A 18 6.22 6.27 12.09
C ILE A 18 6.08 4.83 11.55
N MET A 19 5.44 4.64 10.39
CA MET A 19 5.32 3.31 9.76
C MET A 19 6.68 2.65 9.50
N MET A 20 7.66 3.41 8.96
CA MET A 20 9.01 2.90 8.71
C MET A 20 9.71 2.47 10.00
N TRP A 21 9.64 3.27 11.06
CA TRP A 21 10.22 2.94 12.36
C TRP A 21 9.55 1.74 13.02
N THR A 22 8.22 1.66 12.98
CA THR A 22 7.48 0.51 13.49
C THR A 22 7.90 -0.77 12.76
N GLY A 23 7.99 -0.74 11.43
CA GLY A 23 8.47 -1.87 10.64
C GLY A 23 9.91 -2.27 11.00
N ALA A 24 10.82 -1.30 11.10
CA ALA A 24 12.22 -1.54 11.45
C ALA A 24 12.36 -2.21 12.83
N ILE A 25 11.67 -1.70 13.84
CA ILE A 25 11.69 -2.27 15.20
C ILE A 25 11.10 -3.68 15.21
N PHE A 26 9.95 -3.87 14.56
CA PHE A 26 9.26 -5.17 14.50
C PHE A 26 10.10 -6.25 13.81
N PHE A 27 10.66 -5.95 12.64
CA PHE A 27 11.52 -6.90 11.91
C PHE A 27 12.84 -7.15 12.63
N THR A 28 13.42 -6.15 13.29
CA THR A 28 14.62 -6.33 14.12
C THR A 28 14.31 -7.28 15.29
N LEU A 29 13.17 -7.11 15.96
CA LEU A 29 12.75 -8.00 17.04
C LEU A 29 12.52 -9.43 16.55
N LEU A 30 11.82 -9.61 15.41
CA LEU A 30 11.65 -10.93 14.79
C LEU A 30 12.98 -11.60 14.44
N MET A 31 13.95 -10.82 13.96
CA MET A 31 15.28 -11.32 13.62
C MET A 31 16.01 -11.82 14.87
N ILE A 32 15.93 -11.09 15.98
CA ILE A 32 16.52 -11.49 17.28
C ILE A 32 15.90 -12.81 17.77
N LEU A 33 14.57 -12.91 17.72
CA LEU A 33 13.85 -14.12 18.13
C LEU A 33 14.18 -15.33 17.25
N LYS A 34 14.27 -15.14 15.93
CA LYS A 34 14.56 -16.22 14.98
C LYS A 34 15.97 -16.80 15.14
N TYR A 35 16.96 -15.98 15.51
CA TYR A 35 18.36 -16.38 15.60
C TYR A 35 18.85 -16.61 17.04
N ASN A 36 17.95 -16.79 18.01
CA ASN A 36 18.28 -17.10 19.41
C ASN A 36 19.37 -16.18 19.99
N TYR A 37 19.27 -14.87 19.74
CA TYR A 37 20.24 -13.86 20.21
C TYR A 37 21.68 -14.03 19.68
N SER A 38 21.92 -14.89 18.68
CA SER A 38 23.24 -15.04 18.08
C SER A 38 23.60 -13.83 17.24
N LEU A 39 24.43 -12.93 17.81
CA LEU A 39 24.88 -11.72 17.13
C LEU A 39 25.52 -12.03 15.77
N TYR A 40 26.35 -13.06 15.69
CA TYR A 40 27.05 -13.44 14.46
C TYR A 40 26.09 -13.78 13.30
N GLN A 41 25.03 -14.54 13.58
CA GLN A 41 24.05 -14.91 12.55
C GLN A 41 23.19 -13.71 12.12
N ILE A 42 23.03 -12.72 13.01
CA ILE A 42 22.29 -11.49 12.73
C ILE A 42 23.10 -10.54 11.83
N ILE A 43 24.40 -10.36 12.09
CA ILE A 43 25.24 -9.42 11.32
C ILE A 43 25.80 -10.01 10.02
N ARG A 44 25.87 -11.35 9.89
CA ARG A 44 26.41 -12.02 8.71
C ARG A 44 25.74 -11.58 7.40
N PRO A 45 24.41 -11.51 7.28
CA PRO A 45 23.74 -11.06 6.06
C PRO A 45 24.03 -9.58 5.76
N VAL A 46 24.09 -8.72 6.78
CA VAL A 46 24.35 -7.28 6.61
C VAL A 46 25.74 -7.03 6.02
N ARG A 47 26.69 -7.94 6.24
CA ARG A 47 28.05 -7.84 5.71
C ARG A 47 28.16 -8.25 4.23
N GLU A 48 27.12 -8.89 3.67
CA GLU A 48 27.09 -9.26 2.26
C GLU A 48 26.66 -8.04 1.41
N TRP A 49 27.56 -7.57 0.54
CA TRP A 49 27.33 -6.42 -0.35
C TRP A 49 26.02 -6.47 -1.16
N PRO A 50 25.56 -7.63 -1.67
CA PRO A 50 24.31 -7.71 -2.42
C PRO A 50 23.08 -7.28 -1.63
N LEU A 51 23.06 -7.49 -0.31
CA LEU A 51 21.90 -7.14 0.52
C LEU A 51 21.71 -5.62 0.61
N PHE A 52 22.80 -4.85 0.66
CA PHE A 52 22.71 -3.39 0.62
C PHE A 52 22.11 -2.88 -0.70
N VAL A 53 22.51 -3.45 -1.83
CA VAL A 53 22.00 -3.05 -3.15
C VAL A 53 20.51 -3.38 -3.26
N VAL A 54 20.08 -4.56 -2.81
CA VAL A 54 18.67 -4.98 -2.84
C VAL A 54 17.82 -4.08 -1.93
N VAL A 55 18.25 -3.82 -0.70
CA VAL A 55 17.51 -2.97 0.25
C VAL A 55 17.45 -1.52 -0.23
N PHE A 56 18.55 -0.98 -0.77
CA PHE A 56 18.57 0.37 -1.31
C PHE A 56 17.66 0.52 -2.53
N TYR A 57 17.70 -0.45 -3.45
CA TYR A 57 16.83 -0.47 -4.61
C TYR A 57 15.35 -0.62 -4.22
N LEU A 58 14.99 -1.58 -3.37
CA LEU A 58 13.60 -1.74 -2.93
C LEU A 58 13.10 -0.58 -2.07
N GLY A 59 13.96 0.01 -1.25
CA GLY A 59 13.59 1.05 -0.29
C GLY A 59 13.58 2.43 -0.93
N ALA A 60 14.74 2.92 -1.36
CA ALA A 60 14.88 4.30 -1.83
C ALA A 60 14.24 4.49 -3.20
N PHE A 61 14.55 3.63 -4.18
CA PHE A 61 14.06 3.80 -5.54
C PHE A 61 12.53 3.60 -5.63
N SER A 62 12.00 2.55 -4.99
CA SER A 62 10.56 2.31 -4.92
C SER A 62 9.81 3.45 -4.21
N SER A 63 10.32 3.94 -3.08
CA SER A 63 9.66 5.01 -2.33
C SER A 63 9.64 6.32 -3.11
N VAL A 64 10.76 6.71 -3.74
CA VAL A 64 10.82 7.93 -4.58
C VAL A 64 9.80 7.84 -5.71
N LEU A 65 9.74 6.70 -6.42
CA LEU A 65 8.78 6.49 -7.49
C LEU A 65 7.33 6.52 -6.98
N ALA A 66 7.06 5.85 -5.85
CA ALA A 66 5.74 5.81 -5.24
C ALA A 66 5.27 7.20 -4.79
N TYR A 67 6.14 7.98 -4.13
CA TYR A 67 5.82 9.36 -3.75
C TYR A 67 5.62 10.26 -4.96
N PHE A 68 6.41 10.10 -6.02
CA PHE A 68 6.22 10.85 -7.25
C PHE A 68 4.86 10.57 -7.88
N MET A 69 4.49 9.28 -8.03
CA MET A 69 3.18 8.88 -8.55
C MET A 69 2.03 9.33 -7.64
N MET A 70 2.19 9.26 -6.32
CA MET A 70 1.20 9.71 -5.35
C MET A 70 0.94 11.22 -5.46
N ASN A 71 2.01 12.03 -5.50
CA ASN A 71 1.89 13.48 -5.68
C ASN A 71 1.28 13.84 -7.04
N TYR A 72 1.65 13.12 -8.10
CA TYR A 72 1.04 13.28 -9.42
C TYR A 72 -0.47 12.95 -9.41
N THR A 73 -0.84 11.84 -8.77
CA THR A 73 -2.24 11.40 -8.61
C THR A 73 -3.06 12.43 -7.85
N LEU A 74 -2.56 12.94 -6.73
CA LEU A 74 -3.21 13.99 -5.93
C LEU A 74 -3.39 15.29 -6.71
N SER A 75 -2.46 15.64 -7.60
CA SER A 75 -2.58 16.83 -8.44
C SER A 75 -3.64 16.73 -9.54
N ARG A 76 -4.16 15.52 -9.83
CA ARG A 76 -5.03 15.24 -10.99
C ARG A 76 -6.37 14.57 -10.65
N LEU A 77 -6.58 14.06 -9.44
CA LEU A 77 -7.75 13.24 -9.09
C LEU A 77 -8.53 13.77 -7.87
N GLU A 78 -9.84 13.99 -8.04
CA GLU A 78 -10.78 14.16 -6.93
C GLU A 78 -10.75 12.94 -5.99
N ALA A 79 -10.87 13.17 -4.67
CA ALA A 79 -10.76 12.16 -3.61
C ALA A 79 -11.58 10.87 -3.85
N ALA A 80 -12.73 10.97 -4.53
CA ALA A 80 -13.58 9.84 -4.90
C ALA A 80 -12.91 8.86 -5.88
N ARG A 81 -12.11 9.36 -6.83
CA ARG A 81 -11.39 8.49 -7.77
C ARG A 81 -10.17 7.83 -7.11
N SER A 82 -9.53 8.51 -6.17
CA SER A 82 -8.41 7.96 -5.38
C SER A 82 -8.81 6.68 -4.62
N ALA A 83 -10.00 6.67 -4.01
CA ALA A 83 -10.52 5.48 -3.31
C ALA A 83 -10.74 4.28 -4.24
N VAL A 84 -11.20 4.52 -5.47
CA VAL A 84 -11.35 3.47 -6.49
C VAL A 84 -9.99 2.91 -6.92
N PHE A 85 -9.00 3.78 -7.14
CA PHE A 85 -7.64 3.36 -7.47
C PHE A 85 -6.99 2.53 -6.35
N ALA A 86 -7.19 2.91 -5.09
CA ALA A 86 -6.65 2.15 -3.95
C ALA A 86 -7.17 0.69 -3.93
N ASN A 87 -8.45 0.49 -4.25
CA ASN A 87 -9.03 -0.85 -4.35
C ASN A 87 -8.54 -1.62 -5.58
N LEU A 88 -8.37 -0.93 -6.71
CA LEU A 88 -7.85 -1.53 -7.94
C LEU A 88 -6.39 -1.98 -7.80
N THR A 89 -5.57 -1.26 -7.04
CA THR A 89 -4.19 -1.65 -6.71
C THR A 89 -4.11 -3.07 -6.13
N THR A 90 -5.09 -3.49 -5.32
CA THR A 90 -5.13 -4.85 -4.76
C THR A 90 -5.28 -5.90 -5.86
N VAL A 91 -6.18 -5.67 -6.83
CA VAL A 91 -6.39 -6.59 -7.97
C VAL A 91 -5.14 -6.62 -8.86
N ILE A 92 -4.56 -5.46 -9.16
CA ILE A 92 -3.33 -5.35 -9.95
C ILE A 92 -2.17 -6.07 -9.24
N SER A 93 -2.06 -5.96 -7.92
CA SER A 93 -1.03 -6.64 -7.12
C SER A 93 -1.14 -8.17 -7.22
N ILE A 94 -2.37 -8.72 -7.12
CA ILE A 94 -2.62 -10.16 -7.31
C ILE A 94 -2.21 -10.59 -8.72
N LEU A 95 -2.67 -9.87 -9.74
CA LEU A 95 -2.33 -10.16 -11.14
C LEU A 95 -0.82 -10.09 -11.39
N ALA A 96 -0.15 -9.08 -10.83
CA ALA A 96 1.29 -8.95 -10.92
C ALA A 96 2.02 -10.11 -10.25
N GLY A 97 1.55 -10.58 -9.09
CA GLY A 97 2.08 -11.78 -8.43
C GLY A 97 1.97 -13.03 -9.30
N VAL A 98 0.80 -13.27 -9.89
CA VAL A 98 0.58 -14.45 -10.76
C VAL A 98 1.43 -14.37 -12.04
N VAL A 99 1.45 -13.21 -12.71
CA VAL A 99 2.10 -13.05 -14.02
C VAL A 99 3.62 -12.94 -13.91
N PHE A 100 4.14 -12.08 -13.03
CA PHE A 100 5.58 -11.85 -12.94
C PHE A 100 6.30 -12.89 -12.07
N ARG A 101 5.62 -13.39 -11.03
CA ARG A 101 6.22 -14.29 -10.04
C ARG A 101 5.85 -15.76 -10.28
N GLY A 102 4.92 -16.03 -11.20
CA GLY A 102 4.48 -17.38 -11.55
C GLY A 102 3.73 -18.08 -10.42
N GLU A 103 3.18 -17.33 -9.46
CA GLU A 103 2.45 -17.91 -8.34
C GLU A 103 1.14 -18.55 -8.83
N SER A 104 0.83 -19.76 -8.34
CA SER A 104 -0.42 -20.46 -8.68
C SER A 104 -1.62 -19.60 -8.31
N PHE A 105 -2.47 -19.30 -9.30
CA PHE A 105 -3.70 -18.55 -9.09
C PHE A 105 -4.76 -19.44 -8.46
N TYR A 106 -5.12 -19.17 -7.21
CA TYR A 106 -6.11 -19.95 -6.47
C TYR A 106 -7.51 -19.32 -6.56
N TRP A 107 -8.53 -20.16 -6.40
CA TRP A 107 -9.94 -19.77 -6.46
C TRP A 107 -10.32 -18.66 -5.46
N TYR A 108 -9.67 -18.61 -4.29
CA TYR A 108 -9.91 -17.55 -3.30
C TYR A 108 -9.38 -16.18 -3.76
N GLN A 109 -8.30 -16.13 -4.54
CA GLN A 109 -7.81 -14.88 -5.15
C GLN A 109 -8.79 -14.38 -6.21
N ALA A 110 -9.36 -15.28 -7.00
CA ALA A 110 -10.42 -14.95 -7.97
C ALA A 110 -11.67 -14.40 -7.28
N PHE A 111 -12.12 -15.05 -6.20
CA PHE A 111 -13.27 -14.60 -5.43
C PHE A 111 -13.03 -13.23 -4.77
N GLY A 112 -11.85 -13.04 -4.17
CA GLY A 112 -11.45 -11.75 -3.61
C GLY A 112 -11.41 -10.63 -4.66
N ALA A 113 -10.83 -10.90 -5.83
CA ALA A 113 -10.81 -9.95 -6.94
C ALA A 113 -12.23 -9.58 -7.42
N CYS A 114 -13.13 -10.56 -7.55
CA CYS A 114 -14.54 -10.32 -7.90
C CYS A 114 -15.27 -9.45 -6.88
N LEU A 115 -15.05 -9.68 -5.57
CA LEU A 115 -15.64 -8.87 -4.52
C LEU A 115 -15.15 -7.41 -4.58
N ILE A 116 -13.85 -7.21 -4.83
CA ILE A 116 -13.28 -5.87 -4.96
C ILE A 116 -13.88 -5.14 -6.17
N ILE A 117 -13.95 -5.79 -7.34
CA ILE A 117 -14.52 -5.20 -8.56
C ILE A 117 -15.99 -4.83 -8.34
N THR A 118 -16.78 -5.73 -7.75
CA THR A 118 -18.19 -5.47 -7.44
C THR A 118 -18.36 -4.30 -6.47
N GLY A 119 -17.51 -4.23 -5.44
CA GLY A 119 -17.50 -3.10 -4.48
C GLY A 119 -17.14 -1.76 -5.12
N ILE A 120 -16.20 -1.75 -6.08
CA ILE A 120 -15.85 -0.56 -6.86
C ILE A 120 -17.03 -0.10 -7.71
N PHE A 121 -17.66 -1.01 -8.45
CA PHE A 121 -18.81 -0.68 -9.30
C PHE A 121 -19.98 -0.14 -8.47
N GLY A 122 -20.31 -0.78 -7.34
CA GLY A 122 -21.35 -0.31 -6.43
C GLY A 122 -21.04 1.09 -5.89
N THR A 123 -19.86 1.31 -5.33
CA THR A 123 -19.50 2.62 -4.76
C THR A 123 -19.42 3.75 -5.80
N ASN A 124 -18.97 3.47 -7.02
CA ASN A 124 -18.94 4.45 -8.10
C ASN A 124 -20.36 4.79 -8.61
N TYR A 125 -21.21 3.78 -8.79
CA TYR A 125 -22.57 3.94 -9.30
C TYR A 125 -23.47 4.68 -8.29
N PHE A 126 -23.44 4.29 -7.01
CA PHE A 126 -24.22 4.95 -5.96
C PHE A 126 -23.67 6.35 -5.60
N GLY A 127 -22.37 6.59 -5.77
CA GLY A 127 -21.78 7.92 -5.61
C GLY A 127 -22.25 8.94 -6.65
N LYS A 128 -22.52 8.50 -7.89
CA LYS A 128 -23.12 9.35 -8.94
C LYS A 128 -24.59 9.68 -8.67
N MET A 129 -25.38 8.73 -8.16
CA MET A 129 -26.79 8.98 -7.85
C MET A 129 -27.00 10.03 -6.75
N LYS A 130 -26.07 10.12 -5.78
CA LYS A 130 -26.18 11.12 -4.69
C LYS A 130 -25.92 12.55 -5.15
N LYS A 131 -24.99 12.76 -6.10
CA LYS A 131 -24.76 14.09 -6.71
C LYS A 131 -25.96 14.56 -7.56
N GLY A 132 -26.61 13.65 -8.29
CA GLY A 132 -27.79 14.00 -9.11
C GLY A 132 -29.06 14.33 -8.31
N ALA A 133 -29.17 13.90 -7.04
CA ALA A 133 -30.31 14.20 -6.18
C ALA A 133 -30.18 15.54 -5.43
N GLU A 134 -28.98 16.12 -5.37
CA GLU A 134 -28.68 17.38 -4.66
C GLU A 134 -28.68 18.59 -5.62
N GLU A 135 -28.70 18.35 -6.94
CA GLU A 135 -28.79 19.35 -8.01
C GLU A 135 -30.24 19.70 -8.42
N LEU A 136 -31.27 19.19 -7.74
CA LEU A 136 -32.65 19.64 -7.97
C LEU A 136 -32.85 21.01 -7.29
N PRO A 137 -33.03 22.09 -8.08
CA PRO A 137 -33.30 23.40 -7.53
C PRO A 137 -34.75 23.42 -7.01
N ILE A 138 -34.92 23.86 -5.77
CA ILE A 138 -36.11 24.63 -5.40
C ILE A 138 -35.86 26.08 -5.76
#